data_AF-A0A7I7LKC4-F1
#
_entry.id   AF-A0A7I7LKC4-F1
#
_cell.length_a   1.000
_cell.length_b   1.000
_cell.length_c   1.000
_cell.angle_alpha   90.00
_cell.angle_beta   90.00
_cell.angle_gamma   90.00
#
_symmetry.space_group_name_H-M   'P 1'
#
loop_
_entity.id
_entity.type
_entity.pdbx_description
1 polymer ?
#
loop_
_entity_poly.entity_id
_entity_poly.type
_entity_poly.pdbx_seq_one_letter_code
_entity_poly.pdbx_strand_id
1 'polypeptide(L)'
;MVKRHITDPRLRRVFTFQSLYAGVAPQDALAAYAVIAYMDTISGVFFPRGGVRALPDALAAAAACAGVQFHYGSQVSELERDGARITAVRADKGERIACDAVVLTTELPTTYRLLGRTPRRLRRLQAAPSAVVVHAGCRSATITG
;
A
#
# COMPACT_ATOMS: atom_id res chain seq x y z
N MET A 1 -10.14 -15.71 18.47
CA MET A 1 -9.10 -15.35 19.45
C MET A 1 -9.63 -14.41 20.54
N VAL A 2 -10.17 -13.23 20.20
CA VAL A 2 -10.65 -12.22 21.17
C VAL A 2 -11.75 -12.72 22.14
N LYS A 3 -12.74 -13.48 21.65
CA LYS A 3 -13.85 -14.03 22.49
C LYS A 3 -13.38 -14.96 23.62
N ARG A 4 -12.22 -15.61 23.47
CA ARG A 4 -11.62 -16.51 24.48
C ARG A 4 -10.90 -15.77 25.62
N HIS A 5 -10.43 -14.54 25.40
CA HIS A 5 -9.64 -13.79 26.37
C HIS A 5 -10.34 -12.54 26.92
N ILE A 6 -11.35 -12.02 26.21
CA ILE A 6 -12.13 -10.85 26.63
C ILE A 6 -13.59 -11.25 26.69
N THR A 7 -14.23 -11.04 27.83
CA THR A 7 -15.64 -11.39 28.09
C THR A 7 -16.58 -10.22 27.78
N ASP A 8 -16.14 -8.98 28.01
CA ASP A 8 -16.94 -7.78 27.80
C ASP A 8 -17.21 -7.50 26.30
N PRO A 9 -18.47 -7.30 25.89
CA PRO A 9 -18.84 -7.09 24.50
C PRO A 9 -18.39 -5.76 23.89
N ARG A 10 -18.16 -4.71 24.69
CA ARG A 10 -17.65 -3.40 24.25
C ARG A 10 -16.15 -3.50 23.97
N LEU A 11 -15.40 -4.12 24.88
CA LEU A 11 -13.98 -4.40 24.70
C LEU A 11 -13.76 -5.33 23.50
N ARG A 12 -14.61 -6.35 23.32
CA ARG A 12 -14.58 -7.19 22.10
C ARG A 12 -14.69 -6.34 20.84
N ARG A 13 -15.59 -5.36 20.76
CA ARG A 13 -15.73 -4.50 19.57
C ARG A 13 -14.45 -3.69 19.29
N VAL A 14 -13.84 -3.11 20.32
CA VAL A 14 -12.59 -2.33 20.19
C VAL A 14 -11.46 -3.19 19.62
N PHE A 15 -11.24 -4.39 20.17
CA PHE A 15 -10.17 -5.29 19.73
C PHE A 15 -10.49 -6.08 18.44
N THR A 16 -11.74 -6.04 17.99
CA THR A 16 -12.16 -6.63 16.70
C THR A 16 -12.05 -5.60 15.57
N PHE A 17 -12.10 -4.29 15.88
CA PHE A 17 -11.95 -3.21 14.89
C PHE A 17 -10.58 -3.23 14.20
N GLN A 18 -9.53 -3.64 14.91
CA GLN A 18 -8.16 -3.71 14.38
C GLN A 18 -7.99 -4.76 13.26
N SER A 19 -8.91 -5.72 13.15
CA SER A 19 -8.94 -6.66 12.01
C SER A 19 -9.16 -5.94 10.66
N LEU A 20 -9.83 -4.79 10.68
CA LEU A 20 -10.11 -3.99 9.47
C LEU A 20 -8.85 -3.38 8.88
N TYR A 21 -7.82 -3.08 9.68
CA TYR A 21 -6.53 -2.57 9.21
C TYR A 21 -5.81 -3.55 8.27
N ALA A 22 -6.12 -4.84 8.40
CA ALA A 22 -5.54 -5.90 7.60
C ALA A 22 -6.41 -6.32 6.40
N GLY A 23 -7.55 -5.65 6.18
CA GLY A 23 -8.47 -6.00 5.09
C GLY A 23 -9.03 -7.42 5.16
N VAL A 24 -9.03 -8.03 6.34
CA VAL A 24 -9.51 -9.40 6.59
C VAL A 24 -10.64 -9.40 7.61
N ALA A 25 -11.54 -10.39 7.48
CA ALA A 25 -12.61 -10.55 8.45
C ALA A 25 -12.03 -10.89 9.84
N PRO A 26 -12.61 -10.39 10.94
CA PRO A 26 -12.06 -10.56 12.29
C PRO A 26 -11.90 -12.01 12.77
N GLN A 27 -12.68 -12.93 12.21
CA GLN A 27 -12.56 -14.36 12.46
C GLN A 27 -11.31 -15.00 11.85
N ASP A 28 -10.72 -14.38 10.82
CA ASP A 28 -9.59 -14.88 10.04
C ASP A 28 -8.28 -14.11 10.31
N ALA A 29 -8.34 -13.10 11.17
CA ALA A 29 -7.18 -12.32 11.57
C ALA A 29 -6.21 -13.20 12.41
N LEU A 30 -5.11 -13.61 11.78
CA LEU A 30 -3.98 -14.31 12.43
C LEU A 30 -3.44 -13.50 13.62
N ALA A 31 -2.90 -14.18 14.63
CA ALA A 31 -2.31 -13.58 15.83
C ALA A 31 -1.23 -12.51 15.54
N ALA A 32 -0.60 -12.57 14.36
CA ALA A 32 0.33 -11.56 13.87
C ALA A 32 -0.27 -10.14 13.79
N TYR A 33 -1.59 -9.98 13.59
CA TYR A 33 -2.22 -8.67 13.55
C TYR A 33 -2.36 -8.00 14.93
N ALA A 34 -2.18 -8.74 16.02
CA ALA A 34 -2.05 -8.16 17.36
C ALA A 34 -0.79 -7.28 17.49
N VAL A 35 0.20 -7.44 16.59
CA VAL A 35 1.38 -6.57 16.51
C VAL A 35 0.99 -5.14 16.09
N ILE A 36 -0.05 -4.97 15.26
CA ILE A 36 -0.56 -3.65 14.88
C ILE A 36 -1.11 -2.94 16.12
N ALA A 37 -1.88 -3.66 16.94
CA ALA A 37 -2.40 -3.15 18.20
C ALA A 37 -1.30 -2.76 19.19
N TYR A 38 -0.24 -3.56 19.26
CA TYR A 38 0.96 -3.24 20.04
C TYR A 38 1.63 -1.96 19.54
N MET A 39 1.85 -1.83 18.22
CA MET A 39 2.47 -0.65 17.62
C MET A 39 1.66 0.63 17.88
N ASP A 40 0.33 0.59 17.70
CA ASP A 40 -0.53 1.75 17.97
C ASP A 40 -0.52 2.17 19.44
N THR A 41 -0.49 1.20 20.37
CA THR A 41 -0.64 1.45 21.80
C THR A 41 0.67 1.81 22.48
N ILE A 42 1.79 1.27 22.00
CA ILE A 42 3.09 1.36 22.69
C ILE A 42 4.10 2.21 21.93
N SER A 43 4.15 2.10 20.60
CA SER A 43 5.09 2.90 19.78
C SER A 43 4.54 4.30 19.46
N GLY A 44 3.25 4.53 19.69
CA GLY A 44 2.58 5.81 19.50
C GLY A 44 2.11 6.01 18.06
N VAL A 45 1.14 6.93 17.91
CA VAL A 45 0.54 7.29 16.62
C VAL A 45 1.04 8.67 16.22
N PHE A 46 1.65 8.76 15.04
CA PHE A 46 2.25 9.99 14.53
C PHE A 46 1.44 10.56 13.36
N PHE A 47 1.25 11.87 13.37
CA PHE A 47 0.66 12.59 12.26
C PHE A 47 1.70 13.55 11.67
N PRO A 48 2.17 13.33 10.42
CA PRO A 48 3.11 14.24 9.79
C PRO A 48 2.52 15.65 9.70
N ARG A 49 3.36 16.66 9.98
CA ARG A 49 3.00 18.05 9.67
C ARG A 49 2.77 18.16 8.15
N GLY A 50 1.65 18.77 7.75
CA GLY A 50 1.21 18.79 6.35
C GLY A 50 0.34 17.60 5.93
N GLY A 51 0.04 16.68 6.87
CA GLY A 51 -0.78 15.51 6.63
C GLY A 51 -0.05 14.35 5.96
N VAL A 52 -0.75 13.24 5.75
CA VAL A 52 -0.15 11.98 5.28
C VAL A 52 0.53 12.11 3.91
N ARG A 53 0.08 13.04 3.05
CA ARG A 53 0.72 13.34 1.75
C ARG A 53 2.15 13.89 1.90
N ALA A 54 2.48 14.56 3.00
CA ALA A 54 3.80 15.14 3.19
C ALA A 54 4.92 14.08 3.22
N LEU A 55 4.61 12.85 3.62
CA LEU A 55 5.58 11.76 3.70
C LEU A 55 6.08 11.30 2.31
N PRO A 56 5.23 10.84 1.38
CA PRO A 56 5.69 10.45 0.05
C PRO A 56 6.33 11.62 -0.73
N ASP A 57 5.86 12.86 -0.53
CA ASP A 57 6.47 14.04 -1.15
C ASP A 57 7.91 14.25 -0.68
N ALA A 58 8.16 14.13 0.63
CA ALA A 58 9.50 14.24 1.20
C ALA A 58 10.43 13.11 0.71
N LEU A 59 9.92 11.88 0.60
CA LEU A 59 10.68 10.75 0.06
C LEU A 59 11.04 10.94 -1.42
N ALA A 60 10.09 11.41 -2.23
CA ALA A 60 10.32 11.71 -3.64
C ALA A 60 11.37 12.82 -3.82
N ALA A 61 11.29 13.89 -3.01
CA ALA A 61 12.28 14.96 -3.01
C ALA A 61 13.68 14.45 -2.62
N ALA A 62 13.79 13.64 -1.58
CA ALA A 62 15.07 13.05 -1.15
C ALA A 62 15.68 12.15 -2.24
N ALA A 63 14.86 11.33 -2.90
CA ALA A 63 15.29 10.48 -3.99
C ALA A 63 15.76 11.31 -5.21
N ALA A 64 15.04 12.37 -5.56
CA ALA A 64 15.45 13.28 -6.63
C ALA A 64 16.79 13.96 -6.32
N CYS A 65 16.99 14.42 -5.08
CA CYS A 65 18.28 14.95 -4.63
C CYS A 65 19.42 13.93 -4.73
N ALA A 66 19.12 12.63 -4.57
CA ALA A 66 20.08 11.54 -4.76
C ALA A 66 20.30 11.14 -6.23
N GLY A 67 19.66 11.82 -7.18
CA GLY A 67 19.80 11.60 -8.62
C GLY A 67 18.75 10.69 -9.26
N VAL A 68 17.69 10.32 -8.53
CA VAL A 68 16.57 9.54 -9.11
C VAL A 68 15.78 10.41 -10.08
N GLN A 69 15.49 9.87 -11.27
CA GLN A 69 14.62 10.48 -12.26
C GLN A 69 13.21 9.89 -12.17
N PHE A 70 12.20 10.74 -12.07
CA PHE A 70 10.79 10.33 -12.01
C PHE A 70 10.09 10.60 -13.35
N HIS A 71 9.51 9.55 -13.92
CA HIS A 71 8.74 9.62 -15.16
C HIS A 71 7.25 9.40 -14.86
N TYR A 72 6.54 10.47 -14.49
CA TYR A 72 5.11 10.40 -14.16
C TYR A 72 4.23 10.30 -15.41
N GLY A 73 3.09 9.61 -15.28
CA GLY A 73 2.18 9.36 -16.40
C GLY A 73 2.86 8.63 -17.57
N SER A 74 3.88 7.83 -17.28
CA SER A 74 4.61 6.98 -18.22
C SER A 74 4.39 5.53 -17.80
N GLN A 75 3.37 4.89 -18.37
CA GLN A 75 3.01 3.53 -17.95
C GLN A 75 3.91 2.53 -18.68
N VAL A 76 4.64 1.72 -17.92
CA VAL A 76 5.42 0.62 -18.49
C VAL A 76 4.50 -0.39 -19.18
N SER A 77 4.71 -0.59 -20.48
CA SER A 77 3.93 -1.50 -21.32
C SER A 77 4.67 -2.82 -21.56
N GLU A 78 6.00 -2.79 -21.65
CA GLU A 78 6.81 -3.96 -21.99
C GLU A 78 8.20 -3.91 -21.35
N LEU A 79 8.79 -5.09 -21.12
CA LEU A 79 10.18 -5.26 -20.73
C LEU A 79 10.96 -5.89 -21.88
N GLU A 80 11.95 -5.17 -22.41
CA GLU A 80 12.83 -5.65 -23.47
C GLU A 80 13.85 -6.63 -22.90
N ARG A 81 14.13 -7.71 -23.64
CA ARG A 81 15.00 -8.79 -23.19
C ARG A 81 16.01 -9.19 -24.24
N ASP A 82 17.19 -9.55 -23.77
CA ASP A 82 18.19 -10.32 -24.51
C ASP A 82 18.38 -11.68 -23.80
N GLY A 83 17.86 -12.74 -24.41
CA GLY A 83 17.74 -14.06 -23.79
C GLY A 83 16.95 -14.01 -22.47
N ALA A 84 17.63 -14.26 -21.35
CA ALA A 84 17.04 -14.22 -20.01
C ALA A 84 17.20 -12.87 -19.30
N ARG A 85 18.01 -11.94 -19.83
CA ARG A 85 18.32 -10.66 -19.20
C ARG A 85 17.37 -9.57 -19.69
N ILE A 86 16.88 -8.74 -18.78
CA ILE A 86 16.13 -7.52 -19.14
C ILE A 86 17.13 -6.41 -19.42
N THR A 87 16.95 -5.71 -20.54
CA THR A 87 17.89 -4.70 -21.06
C THR A 87 17.28 -3.31 -21.15
N ALA A 88 15.95 -3.21 -21.20
CA ALA A 88 15.24 -1.94 -21.20
C ALA A 88 13.79 -2.08 -20.76
N VAL A 89 13.19 -0.95 -20.41
CA VAL A 89 11.76 -0.78 -20.18
C VAL A 89 11.18 0.05 -21.31
N ARG A 90 10.01 -0.36 -21.82
CA ARG A 90 9.24 0.41 -22.80
C ARG A 90 7.99 0.95 -22.14
N ALA A 91 7.74 2.24 -22.29
CA ALA A 91 6.54 2.90 -21.81
C ALA A 91 5.51 3.10 -22.93
N ASP A 92 4.26 3.30 -22.54
CA ASP A 92 3.09 3.53 -23.40
C ASP A 92 3.24 4.71 -24.38
N LYS A 93 4.12 5.67 -24.08
CA LYS A 93 4.45 6.81 -24.95
C LYS A 93 5.56 6.52 -25.98
N GLY A 94 5.98 5.26 -26.13
CA GLY A 94 7.06 4.86 -27.03
C GLY A 94 8.46 5.14 -26.49
N GLU A 95 8.57 5.65 -25.27
CA GLU A 95 9.85 5.88 -24.58
C GLU A 95 10.53 4.53 -24.27
N ARG A 96 11.82 4.43 -24.58
CA ARG A 96 12.66 3.28 -24.22
C ARG A 96 13.71 3.73 -23.22
N ILE A 97 13.70 3.13 -22.04
CA ILE A 97 14.64 3.41 -20.95
C ILE A 97 15.55 2.20 -20.80
N ALA A 98 16.83 2.33 -21.17
CA ALA A 98 17.81 1.27 -21.00
C ALA A 98 18.12 1.05 -19.51
N CYS A 99 18.27 -0.21 -19.10
CA CYS A 99 18.54 -0.54 -17.72
C CYS A 99 19.28 -1.89 -17.59
N ASP A 100 20.15 -2.00 -16.59
CA ASP A 100 20.83 -3.26 -16.28
C ASP A 100 20.01 -4.19 -15.39
N ALA A 101 19.06 -3.61 -14.64
CA ALA A 101 18.16 -4.30 -13.72
C ALA A 101 16.82 -3.56 -13.64
N VAL A 102 15.76 -4.32 -13.30
CA VAL A 102 14.41 -3.78 -13.09
C VAL A 102 13.85 -4.32 -11.78
N VAL A 103 13.31 -3.43 -10.96
CA VAL A 103 12.54 -3.77 -9.76
C VAL A 103 11.08 -3.44 -10.01
N LEU A 104 10.22 -4.46 -10.04
CA LEU A 104 8.78 -4.28 -10.24
C LEU A 104 8.08 -4.16 -8.88
N THR A 105 7.54 -2.98 -8.59
CA THR A 105 6.69 -2.73 -7.41
C THR A 105 5.20 -2.65 -7.77
N THR A 106 4.81 -3.18 -8.92
CA THR A 106 3.43 -3.25 -9.39
C THR A 106 2.66 -4.39 -8.73
N GLU A 107 1.33 -4.34 -8.80
CA GLU A 107 0.49 -5.46 -8.40
C GLU A 107 0.82 -6.76 -9.17
N LEU A 108 0.58 -7.91 -8.53
CA LEU A 108 0.96 -9.23 -9.07
C LEU A 108 0.46 -9.49 -10.51
N PRO A 109 -0.80 -9.17 -10.89
CA PRO A 109 -1.26 -9.35 -12.27
C PRO A 109 -0.41 -8.59 -13.30
N THR A 110 -0.08 -7.33 -13.02
CA THR A 110 0.75 -6.49 -13.90
C THR A 110 2.19 -6.99 -13.94
N THR A 111 2.75 -7.38 -12.78
CA THR A 111 4.08 -7.98 -12.68
C THR A 111 4.19 -9.24 -13.55
N TYR A 112 3.23 -10.17 -13.46
CA TYR A 112 3.25 -11.40 -14.26
C TYR A 112 3.06 -11.15 -15.75
N ARG A 113 2.19 -10.21 -16.12
CA ARG A 113 2.01 -9.77 -17.50
C ARG A 113 3.32 -9.23 -18.08
N LEU A 114 3.99 -8.31 -17.38
CA LEU A 114 5.26 -7.73 -17.81
C LEU A 114 6.37 -8.78 -17.88
N LEU A 115 6.41 -9.72 -16.93
CA LEU A 115 7.38 -10.82 -16.93
C LEU A 115 7.11 -11.88 -18.01
N GLY A 116 5.92 -11.90 -18.61
CA GLY A 116 5.49 -12.96 -19.53
C GLY A 116 5.46 -14.34 -18.87
N ARG A 117 5.37 -14.39 -17.53
CA ARG A 117 5.45 -15.62 -16.74
C ARG A 117 4.47 -15.54 -15.59
N THR A 118 3.73 -16.63 -15.42
CA THR A 118 2.79 -16.80 -14.33
C THR A 118 3.25 -17.98 -13.46
N PRO A 119 3.30 -17.85 -12.12
CA PRO A 119 3.65 -18.96 -11.25
C PRO A 119 2.73 -20.16 -11.45
N ARG A 120 3.28 -21.37 -11.37
CA ARG A 120 2.50 -22.63 -11.50
C ARG A 120 1.40 -22.79 -10.45
N ARG A 121 1.55 -22.16 -9.28
CA ARG A 121 0.53 -22.10 -8.22
C ARG A 121 0.22 -20.65 -7.89
N LEU A 122 -0.68 -20.04 -8.66
CA LEU A 122 -1.31 -18.79 -8.23
C LEU A 122 -2.26 -19.09 -7.08
N ARG A 123 -1.99 -18.55 -5.89
CA ARG A 123 -3.05 -18.43 -4.89
C ARG A 123 -4.11 -17.52 -5.50
N ARG A 124 -5.37 -17.95 -5.48
CA ARG A 124 -6.49 -17.11 -5.95
C ARG A 124 -6.43 -15.79 -5.19
N LEU A 125 -6.22 -14.69 -5.93
CA LEU A 125 -6.22 -13.36 -5.35
C LEU A 125 -7.65 -13.07 -4.88
N GLN A 126 -7.84 -12.97 -3.57
CA GLN A 126 -9.04 -12.39 -3.01
C GLN A 126 -8.72 -10.92 -2.73
N ALA A 127 -9.39 -10.02 -3.44
CA ALA A 127 -9.29 -8.60 -3.15
C ALA A 127 -9.77 -8.35 -1.72
N ALA A 128 -9.03 -7.51 -1.00
CA ALA A 128 -9.52 -6.98 0.27
C ALA A 128 -10.81 -6.18 0.05
N PRO A 129 -11.66 -6.02 1.09
CA PRO A 129 -12.82 -5.14 1.02
C PRO A 129 -12.41 -3.74 0.54
N SER A 130 -13.18 -3.18 -0.41
CA SER A 130 -13.00 -1.80 -0.84
C SER A 130 -13.61 -0.82 0.17
N ALA A 131 -13.30 0.47 0.02
CA ALA A 131 -13.83 1.53 0.86
C ALA A 131 -14.54 2.59 0.02
N VAL A 132 -15.59 3.19 0.58
CA VAL A 132 -16.19 4.43 0.08
C VAL A 132 -15.75 5.55 1.03
N VAL A 133 -15.15 6.60 0.47
CA VAL A 133 -14.64 7.74 1.25
C VAL A 133 -15.48 8.97 0.93
N VAL A 134 -15.95 9.66 1.98
CA VAL A 134 -16.68 10.93 1.87
C VAL A 134 -15.87 12.02 2.57
N HIS A 135 -15.54 13.08 1.83
CA HIS A 135 -14.93 14.29 2.39
C HIS A 135 -16.01 15.36 2.55
N ALA A 136 -16.37 15.68 3.80
CA ALA A 136 -17.34 16.73 4.12
C ALA A 136 -16.65 17.84 4.93
N GLY A 137 -16.86 19.09 4.53
CA GLY A 137 -16.39 20.28 5.24
C GLY A 137 -17.56 21.02 5.88
N CYS A 138 -17.36 21.54 7.09
CA CYS A 138 -18.31 22.42 7.77
C CYS A 138 -17.64 23.75 8.10
N ARG A 139 -18.42 24.85 8.10
CA ARG A 139 -17.95 26.15 8.60
C ARG A 139 -17.77 26.04 10.12
N SER A 140 -16.63 26.52 10.63
CA SER A 140 -16.43 26.60 12.07
C SER A 140 -17.49 27.50 12.69
N ALA A 141 -18.18 27.02 13.71
CA ALA A 141 -19.06 27.87 14.51
C ALA A 141 -18.15 28.78 15.33
N THR A 142 -18.10 30.07 14.99
CA THR A 142 -17.53 31.08 15.87
C THR A 142 -18.34 31.06 17.16
N ILE A 143 -17.77 30.48 18.23
CA ILE A 143 -18.33 30.61 19.56
C ILE A 143 -18.00 32.03 20.01
N THR A 144 -18.92 32.96 19.74
CA THR A 144 -18.88 34.30 20.33
C THR A 144 -19.29 34.15 21.78
N GLY A 145 -18.32 34.29 22.69
CA GLY A 145 -18.56 34.43 24.13
C GLY A 145 -19.10 35.82 24.48
#